data_AF-A0A835J8J5-F1
#
_entry.id   AF-A0A835J8J5-F1
#
_cell.length_a   1.000
_cell.length_b   1.000
_cell.length_c   1.000
_cell.angle_alpha   90.00
_cell.angle_beta   90.00
_cell.angle_gamma   90.00
#
_symmetry.space_group_name_H-M   'P 1'
#
loop_
_entity.id
_entity.type
_entity.pdbx_description
1 polymer ?
#
loop_
_entity_poly.entity_id
_entity_poly.type
_entity_poly.pdbx_seq_one_letter_code
_entity_poly.pdbx_strand_id
1 'polypeptide(L)'
;MASILTWQQRMNISIGIARGLRYLHHNPLKKICHGDIKLTKILLNEKTEAKNSDFNLSHYKSKEKTGQEKIVNDVFDFGIVLLQIMTGRRSTSIAEARDAVLRKGSLSGLADPQLNGAYDSTAFQNAMSVAVHCTNPNERERPNMEEVL
;
A
#
# COMPACT_ATOMS: atom_id res chain seq x y z
N MET A 1 9.15 7.13 24.06
CA MET A 1 7.81 7.36 23.48
C MET A 1 7.91 7.09 21.99
N ALA A 2 6.98 6.34 21.40
CA ALA A 2 6.94 6.18 19.95
C ALA A 2 6.46 7.50 19.33
N SER A 3 7.23 8.07 18.39
CA SER A 3 6.84 9.29 17.68
C SER A 3 5.71 8.99 16.71
N ILE A 4 4.62 9.77 16.78
CA ILE A 4 3.51 9.69 15.83
C ILE A 4 3.98 10.20 14.47
N LEU A 5 3.70 9.45 13.40
CA LEU A 5 4.03 9.87 12.04
C LEU A 5 3.09 10.99 11.56
N THR A 6 3.67 12.07 11.06
CA THR A 6 2.94 13.16 10.42
C THR A 6 2.31 12.72 9.11
N TRP A 7 1.35 13.49 8.60
CA TRP A 7 0.77 13.29 7.28
C TRP A 7 1.83 13.18 6.18
N GLN A 8 2.80 14.08 6.17
CA GLN A 8 3.87 14.08 5.16
C GLN A 8 4.72 12.79 5.22
N GLN A 9 5.05 12.33 6.43
CA GLN A 9 5.80 11.09 6.61
C GLN A 9 4.99 9.88 6.10
N ARG A 10 3.70 9.81 6.40
CA ARG A 10 2.79 8.75 5.92
C ARG A 10 2.72 8.69 4.39
N MET A 11 2.61 9.84 3.74
CA MET A 11 2.62 9.92 2.28
C MET A 11 3.96 9.52 1.68
N ASN A 12 5.07 10.00 2.24
CA ASN A 12 6.41 9.62 1.79
C ASN A 12 6.65 8.11 1.88
N ILE A 13 6.22 7.48 2.98
CA ILE A 13 6.30 6.04 3.17
C ILE A 13 5.47 5.31 2.13
N SER A 14 4.20 5.70 1.94
CA SER A 14 3.28 5.09 0.98
C SER A 14 3.81 5.15 -0.45
N ILE A 15 4.31 6.33 -0.86
CA ILE A 15 4.91 6.55 -2.18
C ILE A 15 6.20 5.74 -2.33
N GLY A 16 7.03 5.65 -1.28
CA GLY A 16 8.25 4.85 -1.27
C GLY A 16 7.99 3.37 -1.51
N ILE A 17 6.99 2.80 -0.83
CA ILE A 17 6.56 1.41 -1.03
C ILE A 17 6.07 1.20 -2.46
N ALA A 18 5.20 2.09 -2.97
CA ALA A 18 4.67 1.98 -4.31
C ALA A 18 5.77 2.04 -5.39
N ARG A 19 6.75 2.93 -5.25
CA ARG A 19 7.93 3.01 -6.13
C ARG A 19 8.78 1.75 -6.09
N GLY A 20 9.00 1.19 -4.89
CA GLY A 20 9.73 -0.06 -4.71
C GLY A 20 9.03 -1.24 -5.41
N LEU A 21 7.72 -1.38 -5.22
CA LEU A 21 6.92 -2.39 -5.90
C LEU A 21 6.89 -2.20 -7.42
N ARG A 22 6.71 -0.97 -7.90
CA ARG A 22 6.79 -0.65 -9.34
C ARG A 22 8.12 -1.11 -9.93
N TYR A 23 9.24 -0.82 -9.27
CA TYR A 23 10.56 -1.23 -9.72
C TYR A 23 10.70 -2.77 -9.83
N LEU A 24 10.18 -3.50 -8.85
CA LEU A 24 10.19 -4.97 -8.86
C LEU A 24 9.29 -5.55 -9.97
N HIS A 25 8.09 -5.01 -10.13
CA HIS A 25 7.09 -5.49 -11.08
C HIS A 25 7.43 -5.16 -12.54
N HIS A 26 8.14 -4.06 -12.79
CA HIS A 26 8.56 -3.60 -14.12
C HIS A 26 10.01 -3.93 -14.47
N ASN A 27 10.64 -4.86 -13.73
CA ASN A 27 12.00 -5.28 -14.06
C ASN A 27 12.04 -5.90 -15.49
N PRO A 28 12.87 -5.36 -16.39
CA PRO A 28 12.87 -5.75 -17.81
C PRO A 28 13.45 -7.15 -18.05
N LEU A 29 14.26 -7.67 -17.13
CA LEU A 29 14.86 -9.01 -17.25
C LEU A 29 13.87 -10.08 -16.77
N LYS A 30 13.26 -9.85 -15.60
CA LYS A 30 12.29 -10.76 -15.00
C LYS A 30 11.49 -10.02 -13.94
N LYS A 31 10.17 -9.97 -14.09
CA LYS A 31 9.29 -9.41 -13.06
C LYS A 31 9.50 -10.13 -11.72
N ILE A 32 9.68 -9.36 -10.66
CA ILE A 32 9.93 -9.86 -9.30
C ILE A 32 8.68 -9.57 -8.46
N CYS A 33 8.17 -10.59 -7.78
CA CYS A 33 7.15 -10.42 -6.73
C CYS A 33 7.86 -10.25 -5.38
N HIS A 34 7.37 -9.33 -4.54
CA HIS A 34 7.81 -9.20 -3.16
C HIS A 34 7.27 -10.36 -2.31
N GLY A 35 5.95 -10.59 -2.35
CA GLY A 35 5.28 -11.76 -1.78
C GLY A 35 5.08 -11.73 -0.27
N ASP A 36 5.30 -10.59 0.39
CA ASP A 36 5.12 -10.44 1.84
C ASP A 36 5.08 -8.96 2.27
N ILE A 37 4.24 -8.17 1.60
CA ILE A 37 4.07 -6.75 1.91
C ILE A 37 3.25 -6.62 3.19
N LYS A 38 3.90 -6.21 4.28
CA LYS A 38 3.29 -5.98 5.59
C LYS A 38 3.90 -4.76 6.24
N LEU A 39 3.09 -3.99 6.97
CA LEU A 39 3.56 -2.80 7.69
C LEU A 39 4.71 -3.11 8.68
N THR A 40 4.72 -4.32 9.27
CA THR A 40 5.78 -4.79 10.18
C THR A 40 7.09 -5.15 9.48
N LYS A 41 7.09 -5.27 8.15
CA LYS A 41 8.25 -5.63 7.32
C LYS A 41 8.78 -4.48 6.47
N ILE A 42 8.12 -3.32 6.54
CA ILE A 42 8.61 -2.09 5.94
C ILE A 42 9.56 -1.44 6.94
N LEU A 43 10.86 -1.68 6.80
CA LEU A 43 11.87 -0.98 7.60
C LEU A 43 11.97 0.48 7.14
N LEU A 44 11.65 1.40 8.04
CA LEU A 44 11.92 2.82 7.86
C LEU A 44 13.39 3.07 8.21
N ASN A 45 14.16 3.67 7.30
CA ASN A 45 15.50 4.13 7.64
C ASN A 45 15.44 5.38 8.54
N GLU A 46 16.57 5.79 9.12
CA GLU A 46 16.69 6.93 10.05
C GLU A 46 16.19 8.27 9.45
N LYS A 47 15.97 8.34 8.13
CA LYS A 47 15.44 9.50 7.40
C LYS A 47 13.96 9.40 7.07
N THR A 48 13.23 8.43 7.63
CA THR A 48 11.82 8.13 7.31
C THR A 48 11.56 7.75 5.84
N GLU A 49 12.58 7.24 5.16
CA GLU A 49 12.40 6.63 3.84
C GLU A 49 12.10 5.14 4.02
N ALA A 50 11.08 4.64 3.33
CA ALA A 50 10.77 3.22 3.30
C ALA A 50 11.85 2.47 2.51
N LYS A 51 12.57 1.55 3.16
CA LYS A 51 13.40 0.55 2.50
C LYS A 51 12.75 -0.81 2.68
N ASN A 52 12.43 -1.47 1.57
CA ASN A 52 11.98 -2.86 1.60
C ASN A 52 13.10 -3.71 2.20
N SER A 53 12.80 -4.36 3.32
CA SER A 53 13.68 -5.27 4.00
C SER A 53 13.02 -6.62 4.07
N ASP A 54 13.80 -7.66 3.81
CA ASP A 54 13.41 -9.06 3.75
C ASP A 54 12.81 -9.48 2.40
N PHE A 55 13.68 -9.44 1.38
CA PHE A 55 13.52 -10.35 0.25
C PHE A 55 13.58 -11.79 0.78
N ASN A 56 12.43 -12.47 0.88
CA ASN A 56 12.42 -13.88 1.16
C ASN A 56 12.91 -14.64 -0.08
N LEU A 57 14.23 -14.88 -0.14
CA LEU A 57 14.91 -15.56 -1.25
C LEU A 57 14.61 -17.07 -1.33
N SER A 58 13.79 -17.62 -0.42
CA SER A 58 13.48 -19.06 -0.39
C SER A 58 12.79 -19.60 -1.65
N HIS A 59 12.25 -18.73 -2.51
CA HIS A 59 11.62 -19.12 -3.78
C HIS A 59 12.51 -18.95 -5.02
N TYR A 60 13.81 -18.71 -4.87
CA TYR A 60 14.75 -18.66 -6.00
C TYR A 60 14.89 -20.02 -6.72
N LYS A 61 14.42 -21.12 -6.12
CA LYS A 61 14.43 -22.47 -6.70
C LYS A 61 13.02 -23.01 -6.90
N SER A 62 12.53 -22.92 -8.14
CA SER A 62 11.91 -24.01 -8.93
C SER A 62 11.00 -23.43 -10.00
N LYS A 63 11.01 -24.07 -11.17
CA LYS A 63 10.27 -23.68 -12.37
C LYS A 63 8.75 -23.66 -12.14
N GLU A 64 8.07 -23.00 -13.09
CA GLU A 64 6.66 -23.20 -13.49
C GLU A 64 5.60 -22.18 -12.99
N LYS A 65 5.01 -21.48 -13.99
CA LYS A 65 3.69 -20.81 -14.07
C LYS A 65 3.26 -19.70 -13.09
N THR A 66 4.05 -19.27 -12.10
CA THR A 66 3.50 -18.55 -10.92
C THR A 66 3.93 -17.08 -10.71
N GLY A 67 4.47 -16.38 -11.72
CA GLY A 67 4.96 -15.00 -11.57
C GLY A 67 3.89 -13.90 -11.56
N GLN A 68 2.86 -14.03 -12.39
CA GLN A 68 1.82 -12.99 -12.58
C GLN A 68 0.79 -12.98 -11.43
N GLU A 69 0.31 -14.16 -11.00
CA GLU A 69 -0.64 -14.31 -9.88
C GLU A 69 -0.06 -13.83 -8.54
N LYS A 70 1.27 -13.79 -8.40
CA LYS A 70 1.90 -13.28 -7.19
C LYS A 70 2.04 -11.74 -7.19
N ILE A 71 2.19 -11.13 -8.36
CA ILE A 71 2.27 -9.66 -8.49
C ILE A 71 0.93 -8.99 -8.14
N VAL A 72 -0.20 -9.59 -8.53
CA VAL A 72 -1.53 -9.06 -8.17
C VAL A 72 -1.81 -9.14 -6.66
N ASN A 73 -1.12 -10.03 -5.94
CA ASN A 73 -1.18 -10.10 -4.48
C ASN A 73 -0.35 -9.00 -3.83
N ASP A 74 0.81 -8.63 -4.40
CA ASP A 74 1.58 -7.47 -3.92
C ASP A 74 0.75 -6.17 -4.00
N VAL A 75 -0.05 -6.01 -5.07
CA VAL A 75 -0.96 -4.86 -5.22
C VAL A 75 -2.04 -4.87 -4.14
N PHE A 76 -2.67 -6.03 -3.91
CA PHE A 76 -3.67 -6.19 -2.86
C PHE A 76 -3.10 -5.85 -1.48
N ASP A 77 -1.94 -6.42 -1.14
CA ASP A 77 -1.26 -6.21 0.13
C ASP A 77 -0.83 -4.74 0.30
N PHE A 78 -0.38 -4.08 -0.77
CA PHE A 78 -0.14 -2.64 -0.77
C PHE A 78 -1.40 -1.84 -0.42
N GLY A 79 -2.55 -2.20 -0.99
CA GLY A 79 -3.83 -1.57 -0.67
C GLY A 79 -4.19 -1.70 0.82
N ILE A 80 -3.97 -2.87 1.42
CA ILE A 80 -4.16 -3.08 2.87
C ILE A 80 -3.23 -2.18 3.69
N VAL A 81 -1.94 -2.16 3.35
CA VAL A 81 -0.95 -1.32 4.04
C VAL A 81 -1.31 0.16 3.91
N LEU A 82 -1.74 0.62 2.73
CA LEU A 82 -2.15 2.00 2.52
C LEU A 82 -3.37 2.36 3.38
N LEU A 83 -4.38 1.48 3.48
CA LEU A 83 -5.51 1.66 4.40
C LEU A 83 -5.03 1.78 5.85
N GLN A 84 -4.10 0.94 6.29
CA GLN A 84 -3.56 1.00 7.65
C GLN A 84 -2.82 2.31 7.92
N ILE A 85 -1.99 2.78 6.97
CA ILE A 85 -1.23 4.03 7.11
C ILE A 85 -2.19 5.24 7.16
N MET A 86 -3.21 5.28 6.30
CA MET A 86 -4.15 6.40 6.23
C MET A 86 -5.07 6.48 7.45
N THR A 87 -5.57 5.32 7.90
CA THR A 87 -6.56 5.25 8.99
C THR A 87 -5.95 5.14 10.38
N GLY A 88 -4.66 4.80 10.48
CA GLY A 88 -4.00 4.53 11.77
C GLY A 88 -4.48 3.25 12.47
N ARG A 89 -5.34 2.46 11.81
CA ARG A 89 -5.93 1.24 12.37
C ARG A 89 -5.07 0.03 11.99
N ARG A 90 -4.88 -0.90 12.92
CA ARG A 90 -4.17 -2.16 12.66
C ARG A 90 -4.94 -3.07 11.70
N SER A 91 -6.26 -3.00 11.74
CA SER A 91 -7.16 -3.71 10.83
C SER A 91 -8.23 -2.73 10.39
N THR A 92 -8.28 -2.47 9.09
CA THR A 92 -9.30 -1.62 8.47
C THR A 92 -10.18 -2.50 7.61
N SER A 93 -11.50 -2.42 7.80
CA SER A 93 -12.45 -3.15 6.98
C SER A 93 -12.41 -2.61 5.56
N ILE A 94 -12.04 -3.45 4.59
CA ILE A 94 -12.08 -3.10 3.17
C ILE A 94 -13.51 -2.73 2.76
N ALA A 95 -14.52 -3.44 3.28
CA ALA A 95 -15.92 -3.14 2.98
C ALA A 95 -16.31 -1.74 3.48
N GLU A 96 -15.93 -1.38 4.71
CA GLU A 96 -16.17 -0.03 5.25
C GLU A 96 -15.50 1.04 4.41
N ALA A 97 -14.22 0.85 4.07
CA ALA A 97 -13.45 1.79 3.25
C ALA A 97 -14.05 1.94 1.84
N ARG A 98 -14.40 0.82 1.20
CA ARG A 98 -15.04 0.79 -0.12
C ARG A 98 -16.38 1.50 -0.09
N ASP A 99 -17.24 1.18 0.87
CA ASP A 99 -18.57 1.78 0.98
C ASP A 99 -18.49 3.28 1.28
N ALA A 100 -17.48 3.73 2.03
CA ALA A 100 -17.23 5.15 2.25
C ALA A 100 -16.78 5.87 0.97
N VAL A 101 -15.82 5.29 0.24
CA VAL A 101 -15.33 5.84 -1.04
C VAL A 101 -16.44 5.90 -2.09
N LEU A 102 -17.23 4.83 -2.24
CA LEU A 102 -18.30 4.74 -3.25
C LEU A 102 -19.47 5.68 -2.98
N ARG A 103 -19.78 5.97 -1.70
CA ARG A 103 -20.85 6.92 -1.33
C ARG A 103 -20.51 8.38 -1.68
N LYS A 104 -19.29 8.67 -2.15
CA LYS A 104 -18.80 10.03 -2.50
C LYS A 104 -19.00 11.05 -1.38
N GLY A 105 -18.99 10.58 -0.12
CA GLY A 105 -19.09 11.42 1.07
C GLY A 105 -17.72 11.87 1.58
N SER A 106 -17.73 12.67 2.65
CA SER A 106 -16.49 13.00 3.36
C SER A 106 -15.87 11.74 3.98
N LEU A 107 -14.59 11.49 3.67
CA LEU A 107 -13.82 10.37 4.24
C LEU A 107 -13.10 10.74 5.54
N SER A 108 -13.29 11.96 6.04
CA SER A 108 -12.61 12.47 7.23
C SER A 108 -12.78 11.58 8.47
N GLY A 109 -13.92 10.91 8.62
CA GLY A 109 -14.18 9.97 9.73
C GLY A 109 -13.35 8.68 9.68
N LEU A 110 -12.68 8.41 8.56
CA LEU A 110 -11.74 7.29 8.43
C LEU A 110 -10.29 7.69 8.70
N ALA A 111 -9.95 8.97 8.64
CA ALA A 111 -8.59 9.45 8.85
C ALA A 111 -8.11 9.11 10.26
N ASP A 112 -6.81 8.83 10.40
CA ASP A 112 -6.19 8.60 11.70
C ASP A 112 -6.49 9.77 12.65
N PRO A 113 -7.16 9.54 13.80
CA PRO A 113 -7.46 10.58 14.77
C PRO A 113 -6.22 11.32 15.26
N GLN A 114 -5.05 10.68 15.26
CA GLN A 114 -3.79 11.29 15.69
C GLN A 114 -3.30 12.38 14.72
N LEU A 115 -3.82 12.45 13.50
CA LEU A 115 -3.53 13.55 12.59
C LEU A 115 -4.30 14.83 12.98
N ASN A 116 -5.38 14.74 13.77
CA ASN A 116 -6.18 15.89 14.22
C ASN A 116 -6.55 16.88 13.08
N GLY A 117 -6.88 16.36 11.89
CA GLY A 117 -7.20 17.18 10.72
C GLY A 117 -5.99 17.76 9.97
N ALA A 118 -4.76 17.53 10.44
CA ALA A 118 -3.53 17.98 9.79
C ALA A 118 -3.14 17.07 8.61
N TYR A 119 -3.99 17.02 7.59
CA TYR A 119 -3.75 16.33 6.33
C TYR A 119 -4.48 17.04 5.18
N ASP A 120 -4.00 16.85 3.96
CA ASP A 120 -4.70 17.33 2.76
C ASP A 120 -5.89 16.40 2.47
N SER A 121 -7.10 16.94 2.51
CA SER A 121 -8.33 16.14 2.37
C SER A 121 -8.50 15.54 0.97
N THR A 122 -8.05 16.22 -0.07
CA THR A 122 -8.13 15.73 -1.45
C THR A 122 -7.12 14.61 -1.67
N ALA A 123 -5.89 14.78 -1.22
CA ALA A 123 -4.86 13.75 -1.27
C ALA A 123 -5.23 12.53 -0.41
N PHE A 124 -5.86 12.74 0.76
CA PHE A 124 -6.41 11.65 1.56
C PHE A 124 -7.49 10.88 0.81
N GLN A 125 -8.44 11.58 0.17
CA GLN A 125 -9.48 10.93 -0.64
C GLN A 125 -8.89 10.14 -1.81
N ASN A 126 -7.89 10.69 -2.50
CA ASN A 126 -7.19 10.01 -3.58
C ASN A 126 -6.46 8.76 -3.07
N ALA A 127 -5.74 8.85 -1.94
CA ALA A 127 -5.05 7.72 -1.33
C ALA A 127 -6.03 6.60 -0.91
N MET A 128 -7.15 6.95 -0.30
CA MET A 128 -8.20 6.00 0.05
C MET A 128 -8.83 5.34 -1.19
N SER A 129 -9.04 6.11 -2.26
CA SER A 129 -9.52 5.59 -3.54
C SER A 129 -8.53 4.58 -4.14
N VAL A 130 -7.23 4.93 -4.20
CA VAL A 130 -6.17 4.02 -4.66
C VAL A 130 -6.16 2.74 -3.83
N ALA A 131 -6.23 2.85 -2.50
CA ALA A 131 -6.24 1.70 -1.62
C ALA A 131 -7.43 0.76 -1.90
N VAL A 132 -8.63 1.32 -2.07
CA VAL A 132 -9.84 0.56 -2.41
C VAL A 132 -9.69 -0.14 -3.76
N HIS A 133 -9.19 0.53 -4.80
CA HIS A 133 -8.95 -0.09 -6.11
C HIS A 133 -7.90 -1.20 -6.06
N CYS A 134 -6.81 -1.01 -5.29
CA CYS A 134 -5.79 -2.03 -5.07
C CYS A 134 -6.37 -3.29 -4.39
N THR A 135 -7.33 -3.12 -3.48
CA THR A 135 -8.01 -4.22 -2.77
C THR A 135 -9.26 -4.77 -3.49
N ASN A 136 -9.43 -4.50 -4.79
CA ASN A 136 -10.61 -4.97 -5.52
C ASN A 136 -10.71 -6.52 -5.47
N PRO A 137 -11.88 -7.09 -5.12
CA PRO A 137 -12.09 -8.54 -5.15
C PRO A 137 -11.80 -9.17 -6.52
N ASN A 138 -12.07 -8.45 -7.61
CA ASN A 138 -11.68 -8.85 -8.96
C ASN A 138 -10.24 -8.44 -9.24
N GLU A 139 -9.33 -9.41 -9.30
CA GLU A 139 -7.89 -9.16 -9.48
C GLU A 139 -7.57 -8.43 -10.80
N ARG A 140 -8.43 -8.60 -11.82
CA ARG A 140 -8.26 -7.96 -13.13
C ARG A 140 -8.60 -6.48 -13.12
N GLU A 141 -9.33 -6.02 -12.10
CA GLU A 141 -9.68 -4.61 -11.91
C GLU A 141 -8.71 -3.90 -10.96
N ARG A 142 -7.76 -4.62 -10.36
CA ARG A 142 -6.70 -4.00 -9.57
C ARG A 142 -5.74 -3.27 -10.51
N PRO A 143 -5.31 -2.04 -10.18
CA PRO A 143 -4.33 -1.32 -10.97
C PRO A 143 -2.96 -2.01 -10.94
N ASN A 144 -2.13 -1.73 -11.92
CA ASN A 144 -0.70 -2.04 -11.81
C ASN A 144 0.03 -0.92 -11.03
N MET A 145 1.26 -1.18 -10.57
CA MET A 145 1.98 -0.22 -9.73
C MET A 145 2.48 1.04 -10.47
N GLU A 146 2.40 1.11 -11.80
CA GLU A 146 2.58 2.36 -12.56
C GLU A 146 1.34 3.24 -12.41
N GLU A 147 0.13 2.67 -12.52
CA GLU A 147 -1.15 3.37 -12.37
C GLU A 147 -1.41 3.84 -10.93
N VAL A 148 -0.76 3.21 -9.95
CA VAL A 148 -0.84 3.59 -8.52
C VAL A 148 -0.08 4.90 -8.22
N LEU A 149 0.94 5.25 -9.00
CA LEU A 149 1.81 6.41 -8.77
C LEU A 149 1.39 7.65 -9.56
#